data_AF-A0A2R6B6G6-F1
#
_entry.id   AF-A0A2R6B6G6-F1
#
_cell.length_a   1.000
_cell.length_b   1.000
_cell.length_c   1.000
_cell.angle_alpha   90.00
_cell.angle_beta   90.00
_cell.angle_gamma   90.00
#
_symmetry.space_group_name_H-M   'P 1'
#
loop_
_entity.id
_entity.type
_entity.pdbx_description
1 polymer ?
#
loop_
_entity_poly.entity_id
_entity_poly.type
_entity_poly.pdbx_seq_one_letter_code
_entity_poly.pdbx_strand_id
1 'polypeptide(L)'
;MGSSKFLSALASVAKYLPAAEKPAQKPSLREKLAWTGLALVVYLIMSDIPLFGIPPQVSNQFSVLNLIFASKQGTLMQLGIGPIVTAGMIMQILVGSKIIQIDLSNPADRIDFTAAQKTFAVLFTMVQAAAYTLGGIFGALTPTQDLLVFVQLVFSTLVVILLDEMLQKGWGIGSGISLFI
;
A
#
# COMPACT_ATOMS: atom_id res chain seq x y z
N MET A 1 -18.43 -11.41 23.67
CA MET A 1 -19.22 -10.79 22.57
C MET A 1 -18.88 -9.31 22.37
N GLY A 2 -17.61 -8.89 22.47
CA GLY A 2 -17.22 -7.47 22.44
C GLY A 2 -15.98 -7.12 21.59
N SER A 3 -15.46 -8.08 20.83
CA SER A 3 -14.24 -7.98 20.03
C SER A 3 -14.58 -7.78 18.54
N SER A 4 -14.57 -6.60 17.93
CA SER A 4 -14.50 -5.23 18.42
C SER A 4 -15.29 -4.35 17.44
N LYS A 5 -16.17 -3.47 17.90
CA LYS A 5 -16.92 -2.54 17.03
C LYS A 5 -15.99 -1.72 16.12
N PHE A 6 -14.77 -1.49 16.58
CA PHE A 6 -13.73 -0.78 15.85
C PHE A 6 -13.27 -1.54 14.61
N LEU A 7 -12.96 -2.83 14.74
CA LEU A 7 -12.43 -3.60 13.62
C LEU A 7 -13.51 -3.93 12.58
N SER A 8 -14.73 -4.18 13.05
CA SER A 8 -15.89 -4.31 12.16
C SER A 8 -16.23 -3.00 11.44
N ALA A 9 -16.03 -1.84 12.07
CA ALA A 9 -16.16 -0.54 11.41
C ALA A 9 -15.09 -0.34 10.32
N LEU A 10 -13.83 -0.63 10.62
CA LEU A 10 -12.75 -0.57 9.63
C LEU A 10 -12.97 -1.56 8.47
N ALA A 11 -13.34 -2.81 8.78
CA ALA A 11 -13.66 -3.81 7.77
C ALA A 11 -14.88 -3.40 6.92
N SER A 12 -15.83 -2.65 7.48
CA SER A 12 -16.95 -2.10 6.72
C SER A 12 -16.51 -1.00 5.75
N VAL A 13 -15.55 -0.15 6.13
CA VAL A 13 -14.95 0.84 5.22
C VAL A 13 -14.24 0.14 4.07
N ALA A 14 -13.58 -0.99 4.34
CA ALA A 14 -12.88 -1.78 3.31
C ALA A 14 -13.79 -2.23 2.16
N LYS A 15 -15.12 -2.36 2.38
CA LYS A 15 -16.09 -2.73 1.33
C LYS A 15 -16.24 -1.66 0.25
N TYR A 16 -15.93 -0.40 0.57
CA TYR A 16 -15.97 0.71 -0.39
C TYR A 16 -14.62 0.92 -1.09
N LEU A 17 -13.57 0.25 -0.62
CA LEU A 17 -12.25 0.35 -1.23
C LEU A 17 -12.13 -0.63 -2.41
N PRO A 18 -11.46 -0.24 -3.51
CA PRO A 18 -11.21 -1.14 -4.63
C PRO A 18 -10.46 -2.37 -4.14
N ALA A 19 -10.84 -3.58 -4.57
CA ALA A 19 -10.23 -4.84 -4.11
C ALA A 19 -9.97 -5.80 -5.27
N ALA A 20 -8.82 -6.47 -5.23
CA ALA A 20 -8.55 -7.56 -6.18
C ALA A 20 -9.44 -8.77 -5.87
N GLU A 21 -10.07 -9.38 -6.86
CA GLU A 21 -10.87 -10.60 -6.64
C GLU A 21 -9.96 -11.81 -6.36
N LYS A 22 -10.47 -12.77 -5.58
CA LYS A 22 -9.78 -14.05 -5.41
C LYS A 22 -9.98 -14.90 -6.68
N PRO A 23 -8.94 -15.62 -7.16
CA PRO A 23 -9.08 -16.44 -8.36
C PRO A 23 -10.10 -17.57 -8.12
N ALA A 24 -11.06 -17.73 -9.04
CA ALA A 24 -12.13 -18.73 -8.93
C ALA A 24 -11.59 -20.18 -8.98
N GLN A 25 -10.51 -20.40 -9.72
CA GLN A 25 -9.76 -21.65 -9.75
C GLN A 25 -8.31 -21.37 -9.40
N LYS A 26 -7.64 -22.33 -8.76
CA LYS A 26 -6.24 -22.18 -8.38
C LYS A 26 -5.39 -22.03 -9.65
N PRO A 27 -4.72 -20.88 -9.86
CA PRO A 27 -3.93 -20.67 -11.05
C PRO A 27 -2.72 -21.61 -11.04
N SER A 28 -2.36 -22.07 -12.24
CA SER A 28 -1.16 -22.87 -12.49
C SER A 28 0.11 -22.07 -12.15
N LEU A 29 1.22 -22.78 -11.96
CA LEU A 29 2.50 -22.11 -11.65
C LEU A 29 2.90 -21.09 -12.74
N ARG A 30 2.62 -21.40 -14.01
CA ARG A 30 2.92 -20.50 -15.14
C ARG A 30 2.11 -19.22 -15.09
N GLU A 31 0.81 -19.32 -14.79
CA GLU A 31 -0.05 -18.15 -14.60
C GLU A 31 0.41 -17.33 -13.41
N LYS A 32 0.77 -17.98 -12.30
CA LYS A 32 1.30 -17.28 -11.13
C LYS A 32 2.57 -16.50 -11.44
N LEU A 33 3.49 -17.10 -12.20
CA LEU A 33 4.69 -16.42 -12.67
C LEU A 33 4.35 -15.25 -13.60
N ALA A 34 3.39 -15.41 -14.50
CA ALA A 34 2.96 -14.34 -15.40
C ALA A 34 2.38 -13.13 -14.64
N TRP A 35 1.50 -13.36 -13.66
CA TRP A 35 0.93 -12.29 -12.83
C TRP A 35 1.96 -11.61 -11.94
N THR A 36 2.89 -12.39 -11.38
CA THR A 36 4.01 -11.85 -10.59
C THR A 36 4.93 -11.01 -11.46
N GLY A 37 5.26 -11.48 -12.67
CA GLY A 37 6.06 -10.72 -13.64
C GLY A 37 5.36 -9.44 -14.10
N LEU A 38 4.04 -9.49 -14.32
CA LEU A 38 3.26 -8.30 -14.65
C LEU A 38 3.30 -7.27 -13.52
N ALA A 39 3.10 -7.70 -12.27
CA ALA A 39 3.18 -6.80 -11.11
C ALA A 39 4.56 -6.15 -11.00
N LEU A 40 5.64 -6.91 -11.24
CA LEU A 40 7.01 -6.39 -11.25
C LEU A 40 7.21 -5.35 -12.36
N VAL A 41 6.74 -5.61 -13.58
CA VAL A 41 6.86 -4.66 -14.69
C VAL A 41 6.12 -3.35 -14.38
N VAL A 42 4.91 -3.44 -13.83
CA VAL A 42 4.15 -2.25 -13.43
C VAL A 42 4.91 -1.46 -12.36
N TYR A 43 5.46 -2.12 -11.34
CA TYR A 43 6.27 -1.48 -10.31
C TYR A 43 7.52 -0.79 -10.88
N LEU A 44 8.24 -1.43 -11.80
CA LEU A 44 9.43 -0.85 -12.44
C LEU A 44 9.07 0.39 -13.27
N ILE A 45 8.00 0.32 -14.07
CA ILE A 45 7.52 1.47 -14.85
C ILE A 45 7.17 2.64 -13.91
N MET A 46 6.43 2.39 -12.85
CA MET A 46 6.06 3.43 -11.88
C MET A 46 7.27 3.98 -11.12
N SER A 47 8.30 3.17 -10.91
CA SER A 47 9.55 3.61 -10.29
C SER A 47 10.34 4.58 -11.17
N ASP A 48 10.13 4.58 -12.48
CA ASP A 48 10.85 5.46 -13.42
C ASP A 48 10.03 6.66 -13.90
N ILE A 49 8.69 6.64 -13.74
CA ILE A 49 7.85 7.79 -14.09
C ILE A 49 7.96 8.87 -13.01
N PRO A 50 8.52 10.06 -13.33
CA PRO A 50 8.61 11.16 -12.38
C PRO A 50 7.22 11.74 -12.08
N LEU A 51 7.04 12.28 -10.88
CA LEU A 51 5.81 12.99 -10.52
C LEU A 51 5.66 14.23 -11.40
N PHE A 52 4.46 14.44 -11.94
CA PHE A 52 4.19 15.67 -12.64
C PHE A 52 4.11 16.84 -11.67
N GLY A 53 4.70 17.98 -12.03
CA GLY A 53 4.60 19.22 -11.26
C GLY A 53 5.69 19.46 -10.21
N ILE A 54 6.68 18.57 -10.08
CA ILE A 54 7.84 18.78 -9.19
C ILE A 54 9.10 19.22 -9.97
N PRO A 55 10.03 19.98 -9.35
CA PRO A 55 11.31 20.33 -9.96
C PRO A 55 12.18 19.09 -10.22
N PRO A 56 13.04 19.08 -11.27
CA PRO A 56 13.91 17.94 -11.59
C PRO A 56 14.93 17.59 -10.49
N GLN A 57 15.25 18.54 -9.60
CA GLN A 57 16.30 18.40 -8.58
C GLN A 57 15.73 18.11 -7.19
N VAL A 58 14.84 17.13 -7.05
CA VAL A 58 14.50 16.62 -5.70
C VAL A 58 15.69 15.84 -5.17
N SER A 59 16.43 16.44 -4.24
CA SER A 59 17.58 15.80 -3.57
C SER A 59 17.16 14.50 -2.90
N ASN A 60 17.93 13.43 -3.12
CA ASN A 60 17.74 12.10 -2.50
C ASN A 60 18.08 12.16 -1.00
N GLN A 61 17.21 12.77 -0.20
CA GLN A 61 17.44 12.95 1.25
C GLN A 61 17.23 11.66 2.05
N PHE A 62 16.51 10.67 1.50
CA PHE A 62 16.03 9.49 2.25
C PHE A 62 16.50 8.14 1.70
N SER A 63 17.77 8.01 1.33
CA SER A 63 18.31 6.80 0.67
C SER A 63 18.08 5.48 1.43
N VAL A 64 18.08 5.49 2.77
CA VAL A 64 17.82 4.27 3.58
C VAL A 64 16.34 3.91 3.64
N LEU A 65 15.46 4.90 3.81
CA LEU A 65 14.01 4.66 3.84
C LEU A 65 13.52 4.15 2.49
N ASN A 66 14.11 4.66 1.40
CA ASN A 66 13.85 4.22 0.04
C ASN A 66 14.10 2.73 -0.18
N LEU A 67 15.16 2.19 0.42
CA LEU A 67 15.46 0.76 0.34
C LEU A 67 14.44 -0.08 1.13
N ILE A 68 14.09 0.34 2.35
CA ILE A 68 13.18 -0.42 3.23
C ILE A 68 11.76 -0.44 2.67
N PHE A 69 11.31 0.69 2.14
CA PHE A 69 9.95 0.86 1.66
C PHE A 69 9.80 0.69 0.17
N ALA A 70 10.82 0.16 -0.53
CA ALA A 70 10.78 -0.01 -1.98
C ALA A 70 10.25 1.27 -2.66
N SER A 71 10.76 2.42 -2.22
CA SER A 71 10.30 3.75 -2.64
C SER A 71 11.39 4.47 -3.41
N LYS A 72 10.99 5.34 -4.33
CA LYS A 72 11.91 6.12 -5.15
C LYS A 72 11.48 7.58 -5.17
N GLN A 73 12.39 8.45 -4.75
CA GLN A 73 12.09 9.85 -4.56
C GLN A 73 11.83 10.55 -5.89
N GLY A 74 10.79 11.39 -5.94
CA GLY A 74 10.38 12.13 -7.12
C GLY A 74 9.61 11.32 -8.17
N THR A 75 9.22 10.07 -7.88
CA THR A 75 8.49 9.22 -8.83
C THR A 75 7.14 8.78 -8.28
N LEU A 76 6.35 8.07 -9.09
CA LEU A 76 5.08 7.50 -8.62
C LEU A 76 5.28 6.55 -7.43
N MET A 77 6.49 6.01 -7.25
CA MET A 77 6.87 5.16 -6.11
C MET A 77 7.42 5.94 -4.90
N GLN A 78 7.15 7.24 -4.77
CA GLN A 78 7.63 8.04 -3.63
C GLN A 78 7.26 7.47 -2.25
N LEU A 79 6.05 6.92 -2.10
CA LEU A 79 5.62 6.27 -0.85
C LEU A 79 5.98 4.77 -0.82
N GLY A 80 6.22 4.17 -1.98
CA GLY A 80 6.48 2.74 -2.15
C GLY A 80 5.45 1.86 -1.45
N ILE A 81 5.92 0.86 -0.71
CA ILE A 81 5.11 -0.01 0.15
C ILE A 81 4.92 0.54 1.57
N GLY A 82 5.44 1.73 1.86
CA GLY A 82 5.45 2.33 3.21
C GLY A 82 4.10 2.23 3.93
N PRO A 83 3.01 2.76 3.35
CA PRO A 83 1.68 2.68 3.96
C PRO A 83 1.19 1.25 4.27
N ILE A 84 1.55 0.27 3.44
CA ILE A 84 1.16 -1.14 3.62
C ILE A 84 1.90 -1.74 4.83
N VAL A 85 3.22 -1.55 4.87
CA VAL A 85 4.05 -2.08 5.96
C VAL A 85 3.70 -1.38 7.27
N THR A 86 3.50 -0.05 7.27
CA THR A 86 3.06 0.69 8.46
C THR A 86 1.71 0.20 8.97
N ALA A 87 0.73 0.01 8.09
CA ALA A 87 -0.57 -0.54 8.47
C ALA A 87 -0.46 -1.95 9.07
N GLY A 88 0.34 -2.82 8.44
CA GLY A 88 0.60 -4.18 8.92
C GLY A 88 1.25 -4.19 10.30
N MET A 89 2.32 -3.41 10.49
CA MET A 89 3.02 -3.31 11.78
C MET A 89 2.11 -2.79 12.90
N ILE A 90 1.32 -1.74 12.65
CA ILE A 90 0.38 -1.21 13.65
C ILE A 90 -0.69 -2.23 13.99
N MET A 91 -1.27 -2.90 12.99
CA MET A 91 -2.26 -3.96 13.22
C MET A 91 -1.69 -5.14 14.00
N GLN A 92 -0.46 -5.55 13.69
CA GLN A 92 0.25 -6.59 14.42
C GLN A 92 0.51 -6.19 15.88
N ILE A 93 0.88 -4.94 16.14
CA ILE A 93 1.05 -4.43 17.51
C ILE A 93 -0.29 -4.41 18.25
N LEU A 94 -1.38 -3.96 17.63
CA LEU A 94 -2.71 -3.90 18.25
C LEU A 94 -3.25 -5.30 18.63
N VAL A 95 -3.02 -6.29 17.77
CA VAL A 95 -3.40 -7.69 18.06
C VAL A 95 -2.44 -8.33 19.06
N GLY A 96 -1.12 -8.16 18.89
CA GLY A 96 -0.10 -8.75 19.75
C GLY A 96 -0.13 -8.22 21.19
N SER A 97 -0.48 -6.95 21.38
CA SER A 97 -0.70 -6.32 22.69
C SER A 97 -2.06 -6.67 23.33
N LYS A 98 -2.89 -7.46 22.63
CA LYS A 98 -4.27 -7.81 23.03
C LYS A 98 -5.22 -6.61 23.21
N ILE A 99 -4.86 -5.43 22.69
CA ILE A 99 -5.76 -4.27 22.61
C ILE A 99 -6.97 -4.64 21.73
N ILE A 100 -6.71 -5.34 20.64
CA ILE A 100 -7.75 -5.93 19.79
C ILE A 100 -7.62 -7.46 19.88
N GLN A 101 -8.68 -8.11 20.37
CA GLN A 101 -8.75 -9.56 20.45
C GLN A 101 -9.32 -10.13 19.15
N ILE A 102 -8.46 -10.76 18.36
CA ILE A 102 -8.82 -11.46 17.11
C ILE A 102 -8.18 -12.84 17.17
N ASP A 103 -8.94 -13.87 16.82
CA ASP A 103 -8.37 -15.20 16.63
C ASP A 103 -7.97 -15.39 15.17
N LEU A 104 -6.69 -15.19 14.87
CA LEU A 104 -6.16 -15.44 13.54
C LEU A 104 -6.22 -16.93 13.14
N SER A 105 -6.63 -17.85 14.00
CA SER A 105 -6.91 -19.25 13.61
C SER A 105 -8.26 -19.36 12.89
N ASN A 106 -9.21 -18.48 13.22
CA ASN A 106 -10.53 -18.43 12.61
C ASN A 106 -10.48 -17.76 11.22
N PRO A 107 -10.99 -18.40 10.15
CA PRO A 107 -11.04 -17.82 8.82
C PRO A 107 -11.78 -16.48 8.72
N ALA A 108 -12.86 -16.27 9.49
CA ALA A 108 -13.63 -15.03 9.46
C ALA A 108 -12.82 -13.85 10.01
N ASP A 109 -12.21 -14.06 11.17
CA ASP A 109 -11.33 -13.11 11.85
C ASP A 109 -10.10 -12.72 11.01
N ARG A 110 -9.54 -13.66 10.24
CA ARG A 110 -8.48 -13.35 9.26
C ARG A 110 -8.95 -12.39 8.17
N ILE A 111 -10.17 -12.59 7.65
CA ILE A 111 -10.73 -11.74 6.60
C ILE A 111 -10.90 -10.32 7.13
N ASP A 112 -11.46 -10.18 8.33
CA ASP A 112 -11.66 -8.89 8.98
C ASP A 112 -10.32 -8.19 9.28
N PHE A 113 -9.31 -8.94 9.75
CA PHE A 113 -7.97 -8.42 9.96
C PHE A 113 -7.34 -7.87 8.66
N THR A 114 -7.40 -8.65 7.56
CA THR A 114 -6.87 -8.20 6.26
C THR A 114 -7.63 -6.98 5.73
N ALA A 115 -8.95 -6.95 5.88
CA ALA A 115 -9.78 -5.80 5.47
C ALA A 115 -9.46 -4.54 6.27
N ALA A 116 -9.28 -4.67 7.59
CA ALA A 116 -8.89 -3.55 8.46
C ALA A 116 -7.47 -3.05 8.13
N GLN A 117 -6.51 -3.96 7.91
CA GLN A 117 -5.15 -3.60 7.52
C GLN A 117 -5.13 -2.82 6.21
N LYS A 118 -5.92 -3.22 5.22
CA LYS A 118 -6.07 -2.47 3.96
C LYS A 118 -6.65 -1.08 4.17
N THR A 119 -7.67 -0.97 5.01
CA THR A 119 -8.27 0.34 5.34
C THR A 119 -7.24 1.27 5.96
N PHE A 120 -6.41 0.75 6.88
CA PHE A 120 -5.28 1.49 7.42
C PHE A 120 -4.25 1.84 6.37
N ALA A 121 -3.91 0.94 5.44
CA ALA A 121 -2.95 1.24 4.38
C ALA A 121 -3.41 2.41 3.51
N VAL A 122 -4.69 2.45 3.15
CA VAL A 122 -5.26 3.59 2.41
C VAL A 122 -5.27 4.86 3.27
N LEU A 123 -5.63 4.77 4.56
CA LEU A 123 -5.57 5.92 5.46
C LEU A 123 -4.14 6.49 5.56
N PHE A 124 -3.15 5.64 5.77
CA PHE A 124 -1.75 6.04 5.83
C PHE A 124 -1.25 6.57 4.50
N THR A 125 -1.76 6.06 3.38
CA THR A 125 -1.46 6.64 2.06
C THR A 125 -1.91 8.10 2.00
N MET A 126 -3.14 8.40 2.42
CA MET A 126 -3.66 9.77 2.43
C MET A 126 -2.84 10.67 3.39
N VAL A 127 -2.56 10.18 4.59
CA VAL A 127 -1.81 10.94 5.61
C VAL A 127 -0.37 11.20 5.15
N GLN A 128 0.33 10.17 4.65
CA GLN A 128 1.70 10.31 4.17
C GLN A 128 1.76 11.21 2.94
N ALA A 129 0.87 11.01 1.95
CA ALA A 129 0.84 11.86 0.76
C ALA A 129 0.64 13.34 1.13
N ALA A 130 -0.29 13.64 2.05
CA ALA A 130 -0.50 15.00 2.54
C ALA A 130 0.74 15.54 3.29
N ALA A 131 1.39 14.72 4.11
CA ALA A 131 2.61 15.11 4.81
C ALA A 131 3.77 15.40 3.84
N TYR A 132 3.91 14.62 2.77
CA TYR A 132 4.95 14.84 1.75
C TYR A 132 4.73 16.13 0.96
N THR A 133 3.48 16.43 0.56
CA THR A 133 3.17 17.66 -0.20
C THR A 133 3.22 18.89 0.70
N LEU A 134 2.52 18.88 1.84
CA LEU A 134 2.47 20.02 2.76
C LEU A 134 3.79 20.24 3.51
N GLY A 135 4.60 19.20 3.67
CA GLY A 135 5.92 19.27 4.28
C GLY A 135 6.98 19.93 3.41
N GLY A 136 6.66 20.30 2.15
CA GLY A 136 7.57 21.01 1.26
C GLY A 136 8.77 20.19 0.79
N ILE A 137 8.70 18.85 0.87
CA ILE A 137 9.80 17.94 0.47
C ILE A 137 10.12 18.07 -1.03
N PHE A 138 9.14 18.46 -1.84
CA PHE A 138 9.28 18.68 -3.28
C PHE A 138 9.70 20.13 -3.63
N GLY A 139 9.97 20.99 -2.63
CA GLY A 139 10.29 22.40 -2.80
C GLY A 139 9.05 23.31 -2.80
N ALA A 140 9.22 24.53 -3.33
CA ALA A 140 8.15 25.53 -3.40
C ALA A 140 7.17 25.19 -4.54
N LEU A 141 6.13 24.43 -4.21
CA LEU A 141 5.04 24.11 -5.12
C LEU A 141 3.90 25.12 -4.97
N THR A 142 3.18 25.35 -6.07
CA THR A 142 1.90 26.06 -6.01
C THR A 142 0.81 25.16 -5.40
N PRO A 143 -0.26 25.71 -4.80
CA PRO A 143 -1.35 24.88 -4.24
C PRO A 143 -1.96 23.90 -5.25
N THR A 144 -1.99 24.27 -6.53
CA THR A 144 -2.46 23.40 -7.62
C THR A 144 -1.51 22.24 -7.88
N GLN A 145 -0.19 22.49 -7.85
CA GLN A 145 0.82 21.44 -7.97
C GLN A 145 0.79 20.50 -6.77
N ASP A 146 0.65 21.03 -5.54
CA ASP A 146 0.51 20.22 -4.33
C ASP A 146 -0.67 19.26 -4.41
N LEU A 147 -1.85 19.78 -4.80
CA LEU A 147 -3.04 18.95 -4.97
C LEU A 147 -2.83 17.88 -6.05
N LEU A 148 -2.17 18.25 -7.15
CA LEU A 148 -1.89 17.32 -8.24
C LEU A 148 -0.92 16.21 -7.81
N VAL A 149 0.16 16.55 -7.11
CA VAL A 149 1.12 15.58 -6.55
C VAL A 149 0.43 14.69 -5.53
N PHE A 150 -0.38 15.24 -4.65
CA PHE A 150 -1.16 14.48 -3.67
C PHE A 150 -2.02 13.40 -4.34
N VAL A 151 -2.79 13.77 -5.37
CA VAL A 151 -3.63 12.83 -6.12
C VAL A 151 -2.79 11.76 -6.81
N GLN A 152 -1.67 12.12 -7.43
CA GLN A 152 -0.75 11.15 -8.04
C GLN A 152 -0.23 10.13 -7.03
N LEU A 153 0.22 10.59 -5.86
CA LEU A 153 0.76 9.73 -4.80
C LEU A 153 -0.29 8.78 -4.22
N VAL A 154 -1.50 9.28 -4.01
CA VAL A 154 -2.62 8.46 -3.55
C VAL A 154 -2.95 7.39 -4.58
N PHE A 155 -3.08 7.79 -5.85
CA PHE A 155 -3.43 6.87 -6.92
C PHE A 155 -2.34 5.81 -7.16
N SER A 156 -1.07 6.22 -7.22
CA SER A 156 0.04 5.29 -7.42
C SER A 156 0.16 4.28 -6.28
N THR A 157 0.02 4.73 -5.05
CA THR A 157 0.09 3.85 -3.89
C THR A 157 -1.12 2.91 -3.82
N LEU A 158 -2.31 3.36 -4.23
CA LEU A 158 -3.48 2.49 -4.37
C LEU A 158 -3.24 1.36 -5.38
N VAL A 159 -2.56 1.64 -6.49
CA VAL A 159 -2.15 0.59 -7.45
C VAL A 159 -1.23 -0.42 -6.78
N VAL A 160 -0.24 0.02 -6.00
CA VAL A 160 0.68 -0.88 -5.27
C VAL A 160 -0.08 -1.74 -4.25
N ILE A 161 -1.02 -1.15 -3.50
CA ILE A 161 -1.89 -1.88 -2.56
C ILE A 161 -2.68 -2.97 -3.29
N LEU A 162 -3.23 -2.66 -4.46
CA LEU A 162 -4.00 -3.62 -5.27
C LEU A 162 -3.13 -4.73 -5.84
N LEU A 163 -1.93 -4.42 -6.31
CA LEU A 163 -0.97 -5.41 -6.80
C LEU A 163 -0.54 -6.36 -5.67
N ASP A 164 -0.22 -5.83 -4.50
CA ASP A 164 0.12 -6.63 -3.32
C ASP A 164 -1.05 -7.51 -2.89
N GLU A 165 -2.28 -6.96 -2.84
CA GLU A 165 -3.48 -7.73 -2.51
C GLU A 165 -3.76 -8.84 -3.53
N MET A 166 -3.58 -8.57 -4.83
CA MET A 166 -3.73 -9.55 -5.90
C MET A 166 -2.77 -10.73 -5.71
N LEU A 167 -1.48 -10.44 -5.47
CA LEU A 167 -0.47 -11.47 -5.24
C LEU A 167 -0.78 -12.30 -3.99
N GLN A 168 -1.11 -11.65 -2.87
CA GLN A 168 -1.48 -12.31 -1.61
C GLN A 168 -2.75 -13.17 -1.71
N LYS A 169 -3.69 -12.81 -2.58
CA LYS A 169 -4.91 -13.61 -2.85
C LYS A 169 -4.65 -14.86 -3.69
N GLY A 170 -3.42 -15.07 -4.14
CA GLY A 170 -2.98 -16.31 -4.78
C GLY A 170 -2.91 -16.25 -6.30
N TRP A 171 -3.07 -15.07 -6.91
CA TRP A 171 -2.81 -14.86 -8.33
C TRP A 171 -1.33 -14.99 -8.69
N GLY A 172 -0.42 -14.68 -7.77
CA GLY A 172 1.01 -14.75 -7.98
C GLY A 172 1.74 -15.65 -6.98
N ILE A 173 3.06 -15.46 -6.90
CA ILE A 173 3.96 -16.12 -5.97
C ILE A 173 4.41 -15.11 -4.93
N GLY A 174 4.30 -15.45 -3.65
CA GLY A 174 4.71 -14.57 -2.55
C GLY A 174 3.73 -13.42 -2.29
N SER A 175 4.25 -12.32 -1.74
CA SER A 175 3.53 -11.05 -1.56
C SER A 175 4.16 -9.95 -2.41
N GLY A 176 3.42 -8.87 -2.68
CA GLY A 176 3.96 -7.69 -3.35
C GLY A 176 5.10 -7.08 -2.55
N ILE A 177 4.96 -7.04 -1.22
CA ILE A 177 6.04 -6.59 -0.31
C ILE A 177 7.35 -7.33 -0.58
N SER A 178 7.33 -8.66 -0.67
CA SER A 178 8.54 -9.46 -0.93
C SER A 178 9.07 -9.35 -2.36
N LEU A 179 8.24 -8.90 -3.30
CA LEU A 179 8.61 -8.74 -4.70
C LEU A 179 9.23 -7.36 -4.97
N PHE A 180 8.80 -6.34 -4.24
CA PHE A 180 9.20 -4.94 -4.46
C PHE A 180 10.46 -4.54 -3.68
N ILE A 181 10.75 -5.21 -2.55
CA ILE A 181 12.00 -5.09 -1.77
C ILE A 181 13.09 -5.95 -2.41
#